data_AF-A0A7W6SXS7-F1
#
_entry.id   AF-A0A7W6SXS7-F1
#
_cell.length_a   1.000
_cell.length_b   1.000
_cell.length_c   1.000
_cell.angle_alpha   90.00
_cell.angle_beta   90.00
_cell.angle_gamma   90.00
#
_symmetry.space_group_name_H-M   'P 1'
#
loop_
_entity.id
_entity.type
_entity.pdbx_description
1 polymer ?
#
loop_
_entity_poly.entity_id
_entity_poly.type
_entity_poly.pdbx_seq_one_letter_code
_entity_poly.pdbx_strand_id
1 'polypeptide(L)'
;MPQAVVPFLEGAAVMHAIDPDRPTSIAVVTLPPSPSSIAAALPQTGLAHASLVSTGDAFEQIADAAVENFTILTPFLNQDGLEFVLRLYERTSAKTKCLIVRQAGDACRLVQQNSAQISALGISAFDYTIELGFGFETFHAKVGLADNALAYVGSANMTMFSRNSMELGLLSGGQAARVIANVIRAVVKVARPIPLLQ
;
A
#
# COMPACT_ATOMS: atom_id res chain seq x y z
N MET A 1 46.04 3.74 7.68
CA MET A 1 44.99 4.01 6.68
C MET A 1 45.49 5.12 5.77
N PRO A 2 45.44 5.00 4.44
CA PRO A 2 45.80 6.09 3.54
C PRO A 2 44.93 7.32 3.80
N GLN A 3 45.52 8.52 3.84
CA GLN A 3 44.86 9.78 4.20
C GLN A 3 43.61 10.11 3.36
N ALA A 4 43.51 9.58 2.14
CA ALA A 4 42.41 9.84 1.22
C ALA A 4 41.17 8.94 1.44
N VAL A 5 41.25 7.89 2.26
CA VAL A 5 40.15 6.93 2.42
C VAL A 5 38.96 7.56 3.15
N VAL A 6 39.21 8.38 4.18
CA VAL A 6 38.12 9.01 4.94
C VAL A 6 37.34 10.03 4.07
N PRO A 7 37.98 11.00 3.39
CA PRO A 7 37.26 11.91 2.48
C PRO A 7 36.58 11.20 1.31
N PHE A 8 37.15 10.11 0.80
CA PHE A 8 36.53 9.30 -0.24
C PHE A 8 35.25 8.60 0.25
N LEU A 9 35.28 8.02 1.45
CA LEU A 9 34.10 7.37 2.05
C LEU A 9 33.02 8.39 2.43
N GLU A 10 33.40 9.58 2.90
CA GLU A 10 32.47 10.68 3.15
C GLU A 10 31.84 11.16 1.84
N GLY A 11 32.64 11.39 0.79
CA GLY A 11 32.14 11.74 -0.54
C GLY A 11 31.23 10.65 -1.14
N ALA A 12 31.59 9.38 -0.97
CA ALA A 12 30.78 8.25 -1.40
C ALA A 12 29.48 8.15 -0.59
N ALA A 13 29.50 8.39 0.72
CA ALA A 13 28.31 8.41 1.58
C ALA A 13 27.36 9.56 1.22
N VAL A 14 27.92 10.73 0.89
CA VAL A 14 27.17 11.91 0.43
C VAL A 14 26.58 11.66 -0.96
N MET A 15 27.35 11.14 -1.93
CA MET A 15 26.84 10.72 -3.24
C MET A 15 25.73 9.65 -3.11
N HIS A 16 25.92 8.69 -2.21
CA HIS A 16 24.97 7.63 -1.89
C HIS A 16 23.69 8.17 -1.20
N ALA A 17 23.77 9.30 -0.50
CA ALA A 17 22.63 9.94 0.15
C ALA A 17 21.87 10.92 -0.77
N ILE A 18 22.53 11.46 -1.81
CA ILE A 18 21.95 12.48 -2.70
C ILE A 18 21.31 11.88 -3.96
N ASP A 19 21.50 10.58 -4.25
CA ASP A 19 20.84 9.94 -5.40
C ASP A 19 19.30 10.00 -5.26
N PRO A 20 18.62 10.88 -6.03
CA PRO A 20 17.18 11.11 -5.90
C PRO A 20 16.35 10.00 -6.56
N ASP A 21 16.99 9.14 -7.37
CA ASP A 21 16.37 7.95 -7.96
C ASP A 21 16.65 6.69 -7.13
N ARG A 22 17.40 6.81 -6.03
CA ARG A 22 17.67 5.69 -5.15
C ARG A 22 16.36 5.14 -4.59
N PRO A 23 16.11 3.83 -4.71
CA PRO A 23 14.98 3.20 -4.05
C PRO A 23 15.18 3.31 -2.54
N THR A 24 14.40 4.16 -1.89
CA THR A 24 14.21 4.13 -0.44
C THR A 24 13.19 3.05 -0.15
N SER A 25 13.57 2.02 0.60
CA SER A 25 12.64 0.99 1.06
C SER A 25 12.65 0.95 2.59
N ILE A 26 11.50 1.21 3.19
CA ILE A 26 11.29 1.16 4.63
C ILE A 26 10.46 -0.08 4.94
N ALA A 27 10.91 -0.88 5.90
CA ALA A 27 10.15 -2.04 6.37
C ALA A 27 8.92 -1.57 7.17
N VAL A 28 7.77 -2.10 6.79
CA VAL A 28 6.48 -1.80 7.41
C VAL A 28 5.97 -3.06 8.09
N VAL A 29 5.62 -2.96 9.38
CA VAL A 29 5.18 -4.11 10.17
C VAL A 29 3.91 -3.78 10.94
N THR A 30 2.94 -4.70 10.92
CA THR A 30 1.88 -4.76 11.94
C THR A 30 2.19 -5.91 12.86
N LEU A 31 2.23 -5.64 14.16
CA LEU A 31 2.40 -6.67 15.18
C LEU A 31 1.03 -7.15 15.68
N PRO A 32 0.87 -8.43 16.01
CA PRO A 32 -0.32 -8.92 16.70
C PRO A 32 -0.55 -8.15 18.01
N PRO A 33 -1.81 -7.99 18.45
CA PRO A 33 -2.13 -7.43 19.76
C PRO A 33 -1.42 -8.17 20.89
N SER A 34 -1.21 -7.49 22.02
CA SER A 34 -0.64 -8.14 23.19
C SER A 34 -1.60 -9.20 23.77
N PRO A 35 -1.08 -10.33 24.25
CA PRO A 35 0.33 -10.74 24.27
C PRO A 35 0.83 -11.23 22.90
N SER A 36 2.03 -10.82 22.48
CA SER A 36 2.60 -11.16 21.17
C SER A 36 4.07 -11.60 21.28
N SER A 37 4.36 -12.85 20.90
CA SER A 37 5.72 -13.42 20.96
C SER A 37 6.69 -12.68 20.03
N ILE A 38 6.23 -12.28 18.85
CA ILE A 38 7.05 -11.50 17.92
C ILE A 38 7.28 -10.08 18.44
N ALA A 39 6.30 -9.45 19.07
CA ALA A 39 6.48 -8.14 19.70
C ALA A 39 7.52 -8.19 20.84
N ALA A 40 7.59 -9.31 21.56
CA ALA A 40 8.61 -9.52 22.59
C ALA A 40 10.00 -9.85 22.02
N ALA A 41 10.07 -10.58 20.90
CA ALA A 41 11.33 -11.00 20.29
C ALA A 41 12.01 -9.90 19.45
N LEU A 42 11.22 -9.06 18.77
CA LEU A 42 11.73 -8.10 17.79
C LEU A 42 12.74 -7.08 18.39
N PRO A 43 12.52 -6.51 19.59
CA PRO A 43 13.49 -5.63 20.22
C PRO A 43 14.85 -6.29 20.52
N GLN A 44 14.86 -7.62 20.64
CA GLN A 44 16.06 -8.40 20.95
C GLN A 44 16.96 -8.61 19.71
N THR A 45 16.48 -8.27 18.52
CA THR A 45 17.22 -8.46 17.25
C THR A 45 18.17 -7.30 16.91
N GLY A 46 18.24 -6.28 17.77
CA GLY A 46 19.10 -5.10 17.60
C GLY A 46 18.32 -3.86 17.16
N LEU A 47 18.99 -2.71 17.03
CA LEU A 47 18.36 -1.39 16.90
C LEU A 47 17.50 -1.18 15.64
N ALA A 48 17.63 -2.03 14.62
CA ALA A 48 16.90 -1.89 13.36
C ALA A 48 15.36 -1.96 13.52
N HIS A 49 14.85 -2.59 14.58
CA HIS A 49 13.42 -2.60 14.87
C HIS A 49 12.84 -1.21 15.16
N ALA A 50 13.66 -0.25 15.61
CA ALA A 50 13.23 1.13 15.85
C ALA A 50 12.95 1.90 14.56
N SER A 51 13.39 1.39 13.41
CA SER A 51 13.14 1.97 12.08
C SER A 51 11.89 1.40 11.40
N LEU A 52 11.12 0.55 12.08
CA LEU A 52 9.89 -0.03 11.54
C LEU A 52 8.76 0.99 11.58
N VAL A 53 8.01 1.04 10.48
CA VAL A 53 6.81 1.87 10.37
C VAL A 53 5.58 0.97 10.53
N SER A 54 4.55 1.43 11.23
CA SER A 54 3.32 0.66 11.33
C SER A 54 2.59 0.64 9.98
N THR A 55 1.80 -0.40 9.70
CA THR A 55 1.03 -0.43 8.45
C THR A 55 0.05 0.74 8.34
N GLY A 56 -0.57 1.15 9.45
CA GLY A 56 -1.44 2.34 9.49
C GLY A 56 -0.68 3.59 9.05
N ASP A 57 0.46 3.88 9.70
CA ASP A 57 1.27 5.05 9.39
C ASP A 57 1.78 5.05 7.95
N ALA A 58 2.14 3.88 7.42
CA ALA A 58 2.58 3.76 6.02
C ALA A 58 1.45 4.12 5.03
N PHE A 59 0.23 3.65 5.27
CA PHE A 59 -0.91 4.02 4.42
C PHE A 59 -1.31 5.48 4.57
N GLU A 60 -1.24 6.05 5.76
CA GLU A 60 -1.47 7.48 5.99
C GLU A 60 -0.42 8.33 5.26
N GLN A 61 0.86 7.97 5.34
CA GLN A 61 1.93 8.65 4.59
C GLN A 61 1.70 8.62 3.07
N ILE A 62 1.21 7.51 2.53
CA ILE A 62 0.87 7.43 1.10
C ILE A 62 -0.32 8.31 0.76
N ALA A 63 -1.38 8.27 1.57
CA ALA A 63 -2.57 9.09 1.34
C ALA A 63 -2.22 10.59 1.34
N ASP A 64 -1.42 11.02 2.32
CA ASP A 64 -0.98 12.41 2.47
C ASP A 64 -0.03 12.86 1.34
N ALA A 65 0.79 11.94 0.82
CA ALA A 65 1.73 12.23 -0.27
C ALA A 65 1.08 12.33 -1.66
N ALA A 66 -0.13 11.78 -1.85
CA ALA A 66 -0.77 11.71 -3.15
C ALA A 66 -1.43 13.04 -3.56
N VAL A 67 -1.08 13.53 -4.76
CA VAL A 67 -1.57 14.83 -5.29
C VAL A 67 -2.35 14.68 -6.59
N GLU A 68 -1.93 13.77 -7.49
CA GLU A 68 -2.63 13.54 -8.75
C GLU A 68 -3.49 12.27 -8.69
N ASN A 69 -2.94 11.18 -8.14
CA ASN A 69 -3.56 9.87 -8.10
C ASN A 69 -3.30 9.18 -6.76
N PHE A 70 -4.36 8.73 -6.10
CA PHE A 70 -4.26 7.83 -4.95
C PHE A 70 -4.97 6.52 -5.26
N THR A 71 -4.25 5.41 -5.17
CA THR A 71 -4.79 4.07 -5.48
C THR A 71 -4.61 3.11 -4.32
N ILE A 72 -5.68 2.38 -3.99
CA ILE A 72 -5.66 1.23 -3.09
C ILE A 72 -6.05 -0.02 -3.90
N LEU A 73 -5.17 -1.01 -3.94
CA LEU A 73 -5.44 -2.35 -4.48
C LEU A 73 -5.48 -3.34 -3.31
N THR A 74 -6.64 -3.96 -3.04
CA THR A 74 -6.77 -4.93 -1.94
C THR A 74 -7.66 -6.11 -2.33
N PRO A 75 -7.21 -7.37 -2.12
CA PRO A 75 -7.97 -8.55 -2.52
C PRO A 75 -9.04 -8.93 -1.49
N PHE A 76 -8.95 -8.37 -0.28
CA PHE A 76 -9.88 -8.63 0.82
C PHE A 76 -10.23 -7.29 1.48
N LEU A 77 -11.53 -7.08 1.66
CA LEU A 77 -12.10 -5.87 2.24
C LEU A 77 -13.29 -6.26 3.11
N ASN A 78 -13.31 -5.84 4.37
CA ASN A 78 -14.48 -5.94 5.26
C ASN A 78 -14.97 -4.54 5.64
N GLN A 79 -16.05 -4.44 6.42
CA GLN A 79 -16.65 -3.16 6.81
C GLN A 79 -15.63 -2.23 7.49
N ASP A 80 -14.97 -2.69 8.55
CA ASP A 80 -14.01 -1.85 9.28
C ASP A 80 -12.83 -1.41 8.38
N GLY A 81 -12.39 -2.30 7.47
CA GLY A 81 -11.34 -2.00 6.50
C GLY A 81 -11.78 -1.02 5.43
N LEU A 82 -13.06 -1.05 5.01
CA LEU A 82 -13.63 -0.03 4.14
C LEU A 82 -13.64 1.32 4.85
N GLU A 83 -14.07 1.39 6.12
CA GLU A 83 -14.02 2.64 6.89
C GLU A 83 -12.61 3.21 6.97
N PHE A 84 -11.60 2.35 7.19
CA PHE A 84 -10.20 2.78 7.12
C PHE A 84 -9.81 3.32 5.74
N VAL A 85 -10.16 2.61 4.66
CA VAL A 85 -9.88 3.04 3.28
C VAL A 85 -10.55 4.37 2.96
N LEU A 86 -11.79 4.59 3.38
CA LEU A 86 -12.50 5.86 3.16
C LEU A 86 -11.82 7.01 3.90
N ARG A 87 -11.36 6.81 5.14
CA ARG A 87 -10.55 7.82 5.86
C ARG A 87 -9.27 8.17 5.11
N LEU A 88 -8.59 7.20 4.49
CA LEU A 88 -7.41 7.50 3.66
C LEU A 88 -7.78 8.37 2.45
N TYR A 89 -8.91 8.10 1.79
CA TYR A 89 -9.40 8.91 0.67
C TYR A 89 -9.90 10.30 1.07
N GLU A 90 -10.29 10.51 2.32
CA GLU A 90 -10.61 11.82 2.88
C GLU A 90 -9.36 12.66 3.16
N ARG A 91 -8.26 12.01 3.56
CA ARG A 91 -6.97 12.67 3.82
C ARG A 91 -6.25 13.14 2.57
N THR A 92 -6.40 12.41 1.47
CA THR A 92 -5.62 12.68 0.26
C THR A 92 -6.10 13.94 -0.47
N SER A 93 -5.14 14.68 -1.04
CA SER A 93 -5.41 15.77 -1.98
C SER A 93 -5.55 15.30 -3.44
N ALA A 94 -5.41 14.00 -3.69
CA ALA A 94 -5.41 13.43 -5.03
C ALA A 94 -6.69 13.74 -5.81
N LYS A 95 -6.51 14.24 -7.04
CA LYS A 95 -7.61 14.50 -7.98
C LYS A 95 -8.29 13.21 -8.44
N THR A 96 -7.52 12.15 -8.62
CA THR A 96 -8.02 10.83 -9.05
C THR A 96 -7.87 9.84 -7.90
N LYS A 97 -8.97 9.16 -7.55
CA LYS A 97 -9.03 8.19 -6.45
C LYS A 97 -9.49 6.85 -7.00
N CYS A 98 -8.73 5.78 -6.78
CA CYS A 98 -8.96 4.48 -7.41
C CYS A 98 -8.91 3.34 -6.40
N LEU A 99 -10.06 2.68 -6.18
CA LEU A 99 -10.15 1.48 -5.35
C LEU A 99 -10.27 0.24 -6.25
N ILE A 100 -9.31 -0.66 -6.16
CA ILE A 100 -9.31 -1.92 -6.91
C ILE A 100 -9.48 -3.07 -5.93
N VAL A 101 -10.54 -3.84 -6.12
CA VAL A 101 -10.88 -5.03 -5.33
C VAL A 101 -10.99 -6.24 -6.26
N ARG A 102 -11.28 -7.41 -5.68
CA ARG A 102 -11.66 -8.61 -6.43
C ARG A 102 -12.99 -9.16 -5.89
N GLN A 103 -13.71 -9.87 -6.73
CA GLN A 103 -14.98 -10.53 -6.43
C GLN A 103 -14.85 -11.65 -5.39
N ALA A 104 -13.67 -12.27 -5.25
CA ALA A 104 -13.47 -13.34 -4.27
C ALA A 104 -13.64 -12.84 -2.83
N GLY A 105 -14.73 -13.26 -2.18
CA GLY A 105 -15.15 -12.81 -0.85
C GLY A 105 -16.28 -11.78 -0.92
N ASP A 106 -16.37 -10.89 0.08
CA ASP A 106 -17.43 -9.87 0.16
C ASP A 106 -17.00 -8.48 -0.35
N ALA A 107 -15.78 -8.32 -0.87
CA ALA A 107 -15.23 -6.99 -1.18
C ALA A 107 -16.04 -6.22 -2.24
N CYS A 108 -16.33 -6.81 -3.40
CA CYS A 108 -17.16 -6.16 -4.43
C CYS A 108 -18.57 -5.83 -3.93
N ARG A 109 -19.19 -6.76 -3.19
CA ARG A 109 -20.51 -6.56 -2.58
C ARG A 109 -20.51 -5.37 -1.63
N LEU A 110 -19.49 -5.28 -0.78
CA LEU A 110 -19.34 -4.21 0.20
C LEU A 110 -19.16 -2.84 -0.47
N VAL A 111 -18.37 -2.77 -1.56
CA VAL A 111 -18.23 -1.57 -2.38
C VAL A 111 -19.58 -1.14 -2.97
N GLN A 112 -20.36 -2.09 -3.50
CA GLN A 112 -21.69 -1.79 -4.07
C GLN A 112 -22.67 -1.30 -3.00
N GLN A 113 -22.69 -1.93 -1.82
CA GLN A 113 -23.54 -1.55 -0.69
C GLN A 113 -23.25 -0.13 -0.17
N ASN A 114 -21.99 0.31 -0.25
CA ASN A 114 -21.55 1.62 0.20
C ASN A 114 -21.31 2.59 -0.98
N SER A 115 -21.89 2.29 -2.14
CA SER A 115 -21.58 2.99 -3.39
C SER A 115 -21.85 4.49 -3.35
N ALA A 116 -22.90 4.95 -2.67
CA ALA A 116 -23.20 6.37 -2.52
C ALA A 116 -22.09 7.12 -1.76
N GLN A 117 -21.57 6.55 -0.67
CA GLN A 117 -20.48 7.14 0.11
C GLN A 117 -19.16 7.14 -0.68
N ILE A 118 -18.87 6.04 -1.39
CA ILE A 118 -17.67 5.91 -2.23
C ILE A 118 -17.70 6.94 -3.38
N SER A 119 -18.86 7.10 -4.02
CA SER A 119 -19.09 8.05 -5.10
C SER A 119 -18.96 9.50 -4.61
N ALA A 120 -19.52 9.82 -3.43
CA ALA A 120 -19.42 11.15 -2.83
C ALA A 120 -17.97 11.61 -2.56
N LEU A 121 -17.05 10.67 -2.33
CA LEU A 121 -15.62 10.94 -2.18
C LEU A 121 -14.86 11.05 -3.50
N GLY A 122 -15.52 10.84 -4.64
CA GLY A 122 -14.94 10.87 -5.99
C GLY A 122 -14.12 9.62 -6.33
N ILE A 123 -14.39 8.48 -5.67
CA ILE A 123 -13.62 7.25 -5.86
C ILE A 123 -14.17 6.46 -7.05
N SER A 124 -13.29 6.11 -7.98
CA SER A 124 -13.58 5.10 -9.01
C SER A 124 -13.23 3.71 -8.48
N ALA A 125 -14.17 2.77 -8.57
CA ALA A 125 -13.99 1.41 -8.07
C ALA A 125 -13.91 0.37 -9.20
N PHE A 126 -13.02 -0.61 -9.08
CA PHE A 126 -12.76 -1.64 -10.08
C PHE A 126 -12.71 -3.03 -9.45
N ASP A 127 -13.22 -4.02 -10.19
CA ASP A 127 -13.11 -5.45 -9.90
C ASP A 127 -12.10 -6.08 -10.86
N TYR A 128 -10.96 -6.52 -10.31
CA TYR A 128 -10.00 -7.34 -11.04
C TYR A 128 -10.18 -8.83 -10.72
N THR A 129 -11.24 -9.38 -11.31
CA THR A 129 -11.56 -10.81 -11.35
C THR A 129 -12.02 -11.15 -12.76
N ILE A 130 -11.12 -11.73 -13.55
CA ILE A 130 -11.41 -12.10 -14.93
C ILE A 130 -11.67 -13.61 -14.96
N GLU A 131 -12.90 -13.99 -15.28
CA GLU A 131 -13.28 -15.38 -15.50
C GLU A 131 -12.49 -15.97 -16.67
N LEU A 132 -11.86 -17.12 -16.41
CA LEU A 132 -11.21 -17.97 -17.39
C LEU A 132 -11.99 -19.29 -17.47
N GLY A 133 -11.85 -20.02 -18.59
CA GLY A 133 -12.50 -21.33 -18.75
C GLY A 133 -12.15 -22.37 -17.67
N PHE A 134 -11.12 -22.10 -16.85
CA PHE A 134 -10.67 -22.95 -15.74
C PHE A 134 -10.21 -22.12 -14.52
N GLY A 135 -11.03 -21.18 -14.07
CA GLY A 135 -10.80 -20.42 -12.84
C GLY A 135 -10.81 -18.91 -13.07
N PHE A 136 -9.95 -18.18 -12.39
CA PHE A 136 -9.91 -16.72 -12.45
C PHE A 136 -8.49 -16.20 -12.57
N GLU A 137 -8.31 -15.21 -13.44
CA GLU A 137 -7.18 -14.29 -13.37
C GLU A 137 -7.51 -13.20 -12.33
N THR A 138 -6.66 -13.09 -11.32
CA THR A 138 -6.85 -12.17 -10.19
C THR A 138 -5.50 -11.89 -9.51
N PHE A 139 -5.53 -11.21 -8.36
CA PHE A 139 -4.36 -10.76 -7.62
C PHE A 139 -4.44 -11.17 -6.14
N HIS A 140 -3.26 -11.21 -5.49
CA HIS A 140 -3.13 -11.36 -4.03
C HIS A 140 -2.28 -10.25 -3.40
N ALA A 141 -1.81 -9.30 -4.21
CA ALA A 141 -1.05 -8.14 -3.75
C ALA A 141 -1.94 -7.16 -2.98
N LYS A 142 -1.38 -6.50 -1.97
CA LYS A 142 -2.01 -5.35 -1.32
C LYS A 142 -1.11 -4.16 -1.51
N VAL A 143 -1.66 -3.09 -2.07
CA VAL A 143 -0.89 -1.94 -2.52
C VAL A 143 -1.59 -0.65 -2.13
N GLY A 144 -0.83 0.28 -1.57
CA GLY A 144 -1.18 1.70 -1.56
C GLY A 144 -0.21 2.42 -2.48
N LEU A 145 -0.70 3.33 -3.32
CA LEU A 145 0.13 4.03 -4.30
C LEU A 145 -0.26 5.51 -4.34
N ALA A 146 0.75 6.36 -4.14
CA ALA A 146 0.70 7.80 -4.35
C ALA A 146 1.42 8.15 -5.64
N ASP A 147 0.64 8.64 -6.60
CA ASP A 147 1.11 9.05 -7.92
C ASP A 147 1.94 7.95 -8.60
N ASN A 148 3.19 8.26 -8.95
CA ASN A 148 4.19 7.29 -9.39
C ASN A 148 5.41 7.31 -8.46
N ALA A 149 5.26 7.85 -7.24
CA ALA A 149 6.38 8.30 -6.42
C ALA A 149 6.58 7.47 -5.16
N LEU A 150 5.50 7.00 -4.53
CA LEU A 150 5.54 6.26 -3.27
C LEU A 150 4.52 5.12 -3.28
N ALA A 151 4.97 3.91 -2.93
CA ALA A 151 4.12 2.73 -2.91
C ALA A 151 4.36 1.87 -1.67
N TYR A 152 3.29 1.43 -1.01
CA TYR A 152 3.33 0.30 -0.08
C TYR A 152 3.02 -0.98 -0.86
N VAL A 153 3.78 -2.04 -0.63
CA VAL A 153 3.44 -3.40 -1.07
C VAL A 153 3.71 -4.36 0.08
N GLY A 154 2.72 -5.18 0.44
CA GLY A 154 2.89 -6.12 1.55
C GLY A 154 1.75 -7.10 1.73
N SER A 155 1.75 -7.76 2.89
CA SER A 155 0.78 -8.80 3.26
C SER A 155 -0.50 -8.27 3.91
N ALA A 156 -0.52 -7.00 4.30
CA ALA A 156 -1.61 -6.43 5.08
C ALA A 156 -2.91 -6.26 4.26
N ASN A 157 -3.95 -6.99 4.66
CA ASN A 157 -5.30 -6.86 4.08
C ASN A 157 -6.07 -5.67 4.66
N MET A 158 -6.99 -5.11 3.87
CA MET A 158 -7.97 -4.12 4.35
C MET A 158 -9.12 -4.80 5.10
N THR A 159 -8.78 -5.59 6.12
CA THR A 159 -9.74 -6.25 7.02
C THR A 159 -9.57 -5.80 8.46
N MET A 160 -8.94 -4.64 8.67
CA MET A 160 -8.39 -4.14 9.94
C MET A 160 -7.28 -5.04 10.55
N PHE A 161 -6.56 -5.75 9.68
CA PHE A 161 -5.39 -6.58 9.98
C PHE A 161 -5.74 -7.69 10.99
N SER A 162 -6.17 -8.83 10.44
CA SER A 162 -6.63 -10.04 11.14
C SER A 162 -6.03 -10.18 12.54
N ARG A 163 -6.90 -10.15 13.56
CA ARG A 163 -6.64 -9.82 14.97
C ARG A 163 -5.53 -10.60 15.72
N ASN A 164 -4.77 -11.47 15.07
CA ASN A 164 -3.64 -12.21 15.66
C ASN A 164 -2.47 -12.42 14.68
N SER A 165 -2.45 -11.75 13.53
CA SER A 165 -1.44 -11.95 12.48
C SER A 165 -0.42 -10.82 12.45
N MET A 166 0.84 -11.17 12.21
CA MET A 166 1.86 -10.21 11.85
C MET A 166 1.75 -9.92 10.35
N GLU A 167 1.77 -8.65 9.98
CA GLU A 167 1.88 -8.22 8.59
C GLU A 167 3.25 -7.62 8.32
N LEU A 168 3.78 -7.85 7.13
CA LEU A 168 5.04 -7.29 6.66
C LEU A 168 4.83 -6.67 5.28
N GLY A 169 5.43 -5.53 5.05
CA GLY A 169 5.49 -4.90 3.75
C GLY A 169 6.67 -3.96 3.61
N LEU A 170 6.74 -3.32 2.46
CA LEU A 170 7.74 -2.31 2.13
C LEU A 170 7.04 -1.05 1.67
N LEU A 171 7.41 0.08 2.27
CA LEU A 171 7.14 1.40 1.74
C LEU A 171 8.31 1.79 0.85
N SER A 172 8.08 1.92 -0.45
CA SER A 172 9.13 2.09 -1.46
C SER A 172 8.91 3.35 -2.30
N GLY A 173 9.97 4.12 -2.48
CA GLY A 173 10.01 5.32 -3.32
C GLY A 173 10.74 5.12 -4.65
N GLY A 174 10.73 6.17 -5.48
CA GLY A 174 11.58 6.26 -6.67
C GLY A 174 11.21 5.25 -7.76
N GLN A 175 12.23 4.62 -8.37
CA GLN A 175 12.03 3.70 -9.51
C GLN A 175 11.09 2.53 -9.18
N ALA A 176 11.15 1.98 -7.96
CA ALA A 176 10.30 0.87 -7.55
C ALA A 176 8.81 1.25 -7.58
N ALA A 177 8.46 2.43 -7.05
CA ALA A 177 7.09 2.96 -7.09
C ALA A 177 6.60 3.18 -8.53
N ARG A 178 7.46 3.70 -9.42
CA ARG A 178 7.13 3.90 -10.85
C ARG A 178 6.79 2.58 -11.54
N VAL A 179 7.54 1.51 -11.25
CA VAL A 179 7.28 0.17 -11.81
C VAL A 179 5.95 -0.39 -11.26
N ILE A 180 5.71 -0.26 -9.95
CA ILE A 180 4.43 -0.67 -9.34
C ILE A 180 3.26 0.09 -9.99
N ALA A 181 3.39 1.39 -10.22
CA ALA A 181 2.38 2.19 -10.89
C ALA A 181 2.08 1.70 -12.32
N ASN A 182 3.07 1.23 -13.06
CA ASN A 182 2.85 0.61 -14.37
C ASN A 182 1.99 -0.66 -14.28
N VAL A 183 2.26 -1.52 -13.29
CA VAL A 183 1.48 -2.74 -13.04
C VAL A 183 0.04 -2.37 -12.67
N ILE A 184 -0.14 -1.42 -11.75
CA ILE A 184 -1.49 -0.94 -11.36
C ILE A 184 -2.24 -0.36 -12.56
N ARG A 185 -1.60 0.44 -13.42
CA ARG A 185 -2.22 0.93 -14.66
C ARG A 185 -2.64 -0.20 -15.59
N ALA A 186 -1.84 -1.27 -15.70
CA ALA A 186 -2.22 -2.43 -16.49
C ALA A 186 -3.45 -3.15 -15.89
N VAL A 187 -3.50 -3.29 -14.56
CA VAL A 187 -4.67 -3.84 -13.85
C VAL A 187 -5.92 -3.01 -14.13
N VAL A 188 -5.87 -1.69 -13.98
CA VAL A 188 -7.03 -0.80 -14.24
C VAL A 188 -7.54 -0.93 -15.69
N LYS A 189 -6.64 -1.13 -16.66
CA LYS A 189 -7.02 -1.30 -18.08
C LYS A 189 -7.82 -2.56 -18.35
N VAL A 190 -7.65 -3.62 -17.55
CA VAL A 190 -8.31 -4.92 -17.75
C VAL A 190 -9.40 -5.22 -16.72
N ALA A 191 -9.38 -4.51 -15.60
CA ALA A 191 -10.39 -4.63 -14.54
C ALA A 191 -11.75 -4.08 -14.99
N ARG A 192 -12.82 -4.64 -14.44
CA ARG A 192 -14.19 -4.23 -14.72
C ARG A 192 -14.59 -3.09 -13.77
N PRO A 193 -15.14 -1.96 -14.23
CA PRO A 193 -15.67 -0.94 -13.34
C PRO A 193 -16.80 -1.51 -12.48
N ILE A 194 -16.80 -1.16 -11.19
CA ILE A 194 -17.92 -1.47 -10.28
C ILE A 194 -18.90 -0.30 -10.38
N PRO A 195 -20.17 -0.53 -10.75
CA PRO A 195 -21.18 0.53 -10.79
C PRO A 195 -21.37 1.16 -9.41
N LEU A 196 -21.25 2.47 -9.34
CA LEU A 196 -21.51 3.25 -8.12
C LEU A 196 -22.74 4.14 -8.33
N LEU A 197 -23.53 4.33 -7.28
CA LEU A 197 -24.64 5.28 -7.29
C LEU A 197 -24.09 6.70 -7.45
N GLN A 198 -24.62 7.44 -8.42
CA GLN A 198 -24.32 8.86 -8.64
C GLN A 198 -25.20 9.74 -7.76
#